data_AF-A0A2N0QZI3-F1
#
_entry.id   AF-A0A2N0QZI3-F1
#
_cell.length_a   1.000
_cell.length_b   1.000
_cell.length_c   1.000
_cell.angle_alpha   90.00
_cell.angle_beta   90.00
_cell.angle_gamma   90.00
#
_symmetry.space_group_name_H-M   'P 1'
#
loop_
_entity.id
_entity.type
_entity.pdbx_description
1 polymer ?
#
loop_
_entity_poly.entity_id
_entity_poly.type
_entity_poly.pdbx_seq_one_letter_code
_entity_poly.pdbx_strand_id
1 'polypeptide(L)'
;MSNILYKNQRILEQKTIYDPDEFNNMLETEDADLIGFFDELYQGTNPKTKSDKTNNTSINNKYINGIKADIGSYLQTSGVSATSIDTLANLGLSVSRMTVNRQKKIVSDEHEQSVDNYCLQNITGRNQKNWTYRKSAKNQTKID
;
A
#
# COMPACT_ATOMS: atom_id res chain seq x y z
N MET A 1 17.82 -18.08 0.31
CA MET A 1 16.75 -19.00 -0.16
C MET A 1 16.93 -19.57 -1.58
N SER A 2 16.89 -18.81 -2.68
CA SER A 2 16.88 -19.40 -4.05
C SER A 2 18.10 -20.26 -4.39
N ASN A 3 19.29 -19.91 -3.89
CA ASN A 3 20.50 -20.71 -4.05
C ASN A 3 20.39 -22.08 -3.35
N ILE A 4 19.79 -22.11 -2.16
CA ILE A 4 19.55 -23.33 -1.37
C ILE A 4 18.62 -24.27 -2.13
N LEU A 5 17.50 -23.74 -2.62
CA LEU A 5 16.53 -24.50 -3.42
C LEU A 5 17.16 -25.06 -4.70
N TYR A 6 17.96 -24.25 -5.39
CA TYR A 6 18.67 -24.67 -6.60
C TYR A 6 19.64 -25.80 -6.31
N LYS A 7 20.50 -25.65 -5.29
CA LYS A 7 21.45 -26.70 -4.88
C LYS A 7 20.71 -27.99 -4.54
N ASN A 8 19.63 -27.89 -3.75
CA ASN A 8 18.95 -29.08 -3.26
C ASN A 8 18.27 -29.88 -4.39
N GLN A 9 17.67 -29.19 -5.36
CA GLN A 9 16.98 -29.83 -6.49
C GLN A 9 17.91 -30.23 -7.64
N ARG A 10 18.95 -29.44 -7.94
CA ARG A 10 19.77 -29.60 -9.16
C ARG A 10 21.15 -30.18 -8.92
N ILE A 11 21.70 -30.03 -7.72
CA ILE A 11 23.04 -30.54 -7.39
C ILE A 11 22.92 -31.80 -6.56
N LEU A 12 22.07 -31.77 -5.53
CA LEU A 12 21.85 -32.91 -4.63
C LEU A 12 20.76 -33.86 -5.13
N GLU A 13 20.03 -33.48 -6.19
CA GLU A 13 18.94 -34.26 -6.81
C GLU A 13 17.88 -34.74 -5.80
N GLN A 14 17.70 -34.00 -4.71
CA GLN A 14 16.69 -34.33 -3.72
C GLN A 14 15.31 -34.06 -4.28
N LYS A 15 14.34 -34.89 -3.87
CA LYS A 15 12.94 -34.68 -4.22
C LYS A 15 12.43 -33.39 -3.59
N THR A 16 11.45 -32.77 -4.24
CA THR A 16 10.74 -31.64 -3.66
C THR A 16 10.17 -32.03 -2.30
N ILE A 17 10.52 -31.25 -1.28
CA ILE A 17 9.98 -31.39 0.07
C ILE A 17 8.62 -30.70 0.09
N TYR A 18 7.58 -31.45 0.46
CA TYR A 18 6.20 -30.96 0.54
C TYR A 18 5.74 -30.74 1.97
N ASP A 19 6.39 -31.36 2.94
CA ASP A 19 6.11 -31.16 4.35
C ASP A 19 6.62 -29.76 4.78
N PRO A 20 5.75 -28.89 5.34
CA PRO A 20 6.14 -27.53 5.69
C PRO A 20 7.24 -27.47 6.75
N ASP A 21 7.21 -28.36 7.74
CA ASP A 21 8.18 -28.37 8.84
C ASP A 21 9.54 -28.84 8.33
N GLU A 22 9.57 -29.90 7.51
CA GLU A 22 10.77 -30.37 6.83
C GLU A 22 11.37 -29.31 5.88
N PHE A 23 10.51 -28.59 5.14
CA PHE A 23 10.93 -27.52 4.24
C PHE A 23 11.52 -26.34 5.01
N ASN A 24 10.90 -25.94 6.11
CA ASN A 24 11.41 -24.86 6.95
C ASN A 24 12.76 -25.23 7.55
N ASN A 25 12.88 -26.43 8.14
CA ASN A 25 14.13 -26.93 8.72
C ASN A 25 15.27 -26.98 7.69
N MET A 26 14.98 -27.41 6.46
CA MET A 26 15.99 -27.43 5.38
C MET A 26 16.54 -26.02 5.09
N LEU A 27 15.70 -24.99 5.13
CA LEU A 27 16.13 -23.61 4.87
C LEU A 27 16.91 -23.03 6.05
N GLU A 28 16.40 -23.18 7.26
CA GLU A 28 17.01 -22.64 8.49
C GLU A 28 18.35 -23.29 8.83
N THR A 29 18.54 -24.56 8.45
CA THR A 29 19.81 -25.27 8.66
C THR A 29 20.92 -24.76 7.75
N GLU A 30 20.58 -24.38 6.51
CA GLU A 30 21.57 -23.98 5.50
C GLU A 30 21.93 -22.48 5.60
N ASP A 31 21.02 -21.65 6.11
CA ASP A 31 21.19 -20.19 6.16
C ASP A 31 20.54 -19.59 7.42
N ALA A 32 21.39 -19.06 8.31
CA ALA A 32 20.96 -18.48 9.58
C ALA A 32 20.06 -17.25 9.40
N ASP A 33 20.16 -16.54 8.28
CA ASP A 33 19.28 -15.39 7.97
C ASP A 33 17.84 -15.82 7.64
N LEU A 34 17.60 -17.12 7.43
CA LEU A 34 16.27 -17.68 7.18
C LEU A 34 15.57 -18.18 8.45
N ILE A 35 16.26 -18.21 9.60
CA ILE A 35 15.66 -18.61 10.87
C ILE A 35 14.48 -17.70 11.21
N GLY A 36 13.29 -18.29 11.38
CA GLY A 36 12.07 -17.56 11.72
C GLY A 36 11.48 -16.72 10.58
N PHE A 37 12.02 -16.80 9.36
CA PHE A 37 11.52 -16.04 8.21
C PHE A 37 10.02 -16.30 7.94
N PHE A 38 9.60 -17.56 7.97
CA PHE A 38 8.19 -17.92 7.76
C PHE A 38 7.31 -17.58 8.97
N ASP A 39 7.85 -17.61 10.18
CA ASP A 39 7.14 -17.15 11.38
C ASP A 39 6.87 -15.65 11.30
N GLU A 40 7.84 -14.84 10.88
CA GLU A 40 7.66 -13.40 10.68
C GLU A 40 6.60 -13.11 9.61
N LEU A 41 6.64 -13.83 8.48
CA LEU A 41 5.60 -13.76 7.46
C LEU A 41 4.22 -14.12 8.03
N TYR A 42 4.14 -15.19 8.82
CA TYR A 42 2.91 -15.64 9.45
C TYR A 42 2.38 -14.62 10.47
N GLN A 43 3.22 -14.06 11.34
CA GLN A 43 2.82 -13.01 12.28
C GLN A 43 2.39 -11.73 11.57
N GLY A 44 3.04 -11.38 10.46
CA GLY A 44 2.67 -10.28 9.58
C GLY A 44 1.25 -10.39 9.01
N THR A 45 0.65 -11.59 8.99
CA THR A 45 -0.74 -11.79 8.55
C THR A 45 -1.79 -11.35 9.59
N ASN A 46 -1.37 -11.04 10.82
CA ASN A 46 -2.20 -10.82 11.99
C ASN A 46 -3.20 -11.98 12.24
N PRO A 47 -2.70 -13.19 12.54
CA PRO A 47 -3.53 -14.39 12.59
C PRO A 47 -4.46 -14.42 13.81
N LYS A 48 -4.12 -13.71 14.90
CA LYS A 48 -4.88 -13.70 16.16
C LYS A 48 -6.26 -13.03 16.09
N THR A 49 -6.49 -12.21 15.06
CA THR A 49 -7.77 -11.49 14.86
C THR A 49 -8.61 -12.09 13.74
N LYS A 50 -8.18 -13.20 13.14
CA LYS A 50 -8.73 -13.75 11.91
C LYS A 50 -9.02 -15.24 12.08
N SER A 51 -10.13 -15.69 11.50
CA SER A 51 -10.50 -17.11 11.50
C SER A 51 -9.54 -17.94 10.63
N ASP A 52 -9.44 -19.25 10.89
CA ASP A 52 -8.56 -20.18 10.17
C ASP A 52 -8.74 -20.13 8.63
N LYS A 53 -9.95 -19.85 8.15
CA LYS A 53 -10.27 -19.66 6.71
C LYS A 53 -9.68 -18.37 6.11
N THR A 54 -9.38 -17.37 6.93
CA THR A 54 -8.96 -16.02 6.50
C THR A 54 -7.43 -15.85 6.57
N ASN A 55 -6.74 -16.66 7.39
CA ASN A 55 -5.28 -16.59 7.55
C ASN A 55 -4.52 -16.98 6.28
N ASN A 56 -5.09 -17.85 5.43
CA ASN A 56 -4.48 -18.23 4.14
C ASN A 56 -4.82 -17.29 2.96
N THR A 57 -5.66 -16.27 3.15
CA THR A 57 -6.23 -15.47 2.04
C THR A 57 -6.14 -13.96 2.20
N SER A 58 -5.77 -13.44 3.37
CA SER A 58 -5.90 -12.00 3.68
C SER A 58 -4.74 -11.13 3.18
N ILE A 59 -3.48 -11.59 3.25
CA ILE A 59 -2.34 -10.88 2.62
C ILE A 59 -2.50 -10.89 1.09
N ASN A 60 -2.95 -12.02 0.55
CA ASN A 60 -3.23 -12.18 -0.87
C ASN A 60 -4.35 -11.23 -1.34
N ASN A 61 -5.45 -11.08 -0.59
CA ASN A 61 -6.53 -10.19 -1.02
C ASN A 61 -6.15 -8.70 -1.03
N LYS A 62 -5.38 -8.18 -0.07
CA LYS A 62 -5.00 -6.75 -0.08
C LYS A 62 -4.00 -6.45 -1.20
N TYR A 63 -2.97 -7.27 -1.37
CA TYR A 63 -1.94 -7.10 -2.39
C TYR A 63 -2.51 -7.30 -3.81
N ILE A 64 -3.29 -8.37 -4.01
CA ILE A 64 -3.96 -8.64 -5.28
C ILE A 64 -4.98 -7.55 -5.62
N ASN A 65 -5.75 -7.03 -4.66
CA ASN A 65 -6.67 -5.93 -4.93
C ASN A 65 -5.94 -4.63 -5.28
N GLY A 66 -4.77 -4.37 -4.69
CA GLY A 66 -3.88 -3.28 -5.09
C GLY A 66 -3.42 -3.42 -6.54
N ILE A 67 -2.87 -4.58 -6.91
CA ILE A 67 -2.44 -4.87 -8.29
C ILE A 67 -3.59 -4.71 -9.29
N LYS A 68 -4.78 -5.23 -8.97
CA LYS A 68 -5.96 -5.07 -9.82
C LYS A 68 -6.35 -3.61 -10.02
N ALA A 69 -6.18 -2.78 -9.00
CA ALA A 69 -6.43 -1.34 -9.08
C ALA A 69 -5.40 -0.65 -10.00
N ASP A 70 -4.11 -1.00 -9.87
CA ASP A 70 -3.04 -0.48 -10.72
C ASP A 70 -3.26 -0.87 -12.19
N ILE A 71 -3.62 -2.13 -12.45
CA ILE A 71 -3.98 -2.62 -13.79
C ILE A 71 -5.16 -1.83 -14.34
N GLY A 72 -6.24 -1.67 -13.57
CA GLY A 72 -7.42 -0.90 -14.01
C GLY A 72 -7.11 0.55 -14.32
N SER A 73 -6.27 1.18 -13.49
CA SER A 73 -5.79 2.55 -13.70
C SER A 73 -4.97 2.67 -14.99
N TYR A 74 -4.01 1.76 -15.20
CA TYR A 74 -3.17 1.70 -16.39
C TYR A 74 -3.97 1.48 -17.68
N LEU A 75 -4.94 0.57 -17.66
CA LEU A 75 -5.82 0.32 -18.81
C LEU A 75 -6.61 1.58 -19.17
N GLN A 76 -7.15 2.28 -18.17
CA GLN A 76 -7.91 3.50 -18.42
C GLN A 76 -7.02 4.63 -18.98
N THR A 77 -5.80 4.81 -18.46
CA THR A 77 -4.87 5.83 -18.97
C THR A 77 -4.32 5.49 -20.35
N SER A 78 -4.21 4.20 -20.68
CA SER A 78 -3.81 3.71 -22.01
C SER A 78 -4.92 3.80 -23.06
N GLY A 79 -6.10 4.36 -22.71
CA GLY A 79 -7.21 4.54 -23.65
C GLY A 79 -8.05 3.28 -23.91
N VAL A 80 -7.94 2.25 -23.07
CA VAL A 80 -8.74 1.03 -23.21
C VAL A 80 -10.23 1.33 -23.04
N SER A 81 -11.07 0.67 -23.84
CA SER A 81 -12.52 0.87 -23.82
C SER A 81 -13.12 0.50 -22.47
N ALA A 82 -14.24 1.15 -22.09
CA ALA A 82 -14.94 0.85 -20.85
C ALA A 82 -15.36 -0.61 -20.77
N THR A 83 -15.94 -1.12 -21.86
CA THR A 83 -16.37 -2.50 -22.00
C THR A 83 -15.20 -3.47 -21.79
N SER A 84 -14.04 -3.20 -22.39
CA SER A 84 -12.85 -4.05 -22.23
C SER A 84 -12.33 -4.07 -20.79
N ILE A 85 -12.33 -2.93 -20.10
CA ILE A 85 -11.94 -2.84 -18.68
C ILE A 85 -12.90 -3.65 -17.81
N ASP A 86 -14.21 -3.50 -18.04
CA ASP A 86 -15.21 -4.22 -17.26
C ASP A 86 -15.21 -5.73 -17.56
N THR A 87 -14.90 -6.14 -18.80
CA THR A 87 -14.64 -7.55 -19.12
C THR A 87 -13.47 -8.11 -18.32
N LEU A 88 -12.33 -7.41 -18.26
CA LEU A 88 -11.18 -7.84 -17.47
C LEU A 88 -11.46 -7.85 -15.96
N ALA A 89 -12.32 -6.94 -15.48
CA ALA A 89 -12.78 -6.94 -14.11
C ALA A 89 -13.67 -8.16 -13.78
N ASN A 90 -14.59 -8.51 -14.68
CA ASN A 90 -15.44 -9.69 -14.55
C ASN A 90 -14.63 -10.99 -14.62
N LEU A 91 -13.53 -11.02 -15.37
CA LEU A 91 -12.55 -12.12 -15.39
C LEU A 91 -11.66 -12.15 -14.14
N GLY A 92 -11.78 -11.16 -13.25
CA GLY A 92 -10.99 -11.07 -12.03
C GLY A 92 -9.55 -10.63 -12.25
N LEU A 93 -9.19 -10.07 -13.41
CA LEU A 93 -7.83 -9.62 -13.74
C LEU A 93 -7.59 -8.13 -13.42
N SER A 94 -8.67 -7.34 -13.29
CA SER A 94 -8.63 -5.90 -13.03
C SER A 94 -9.75 -5.48 -12.06
N VAL A 95 -9.79 -4.20 -11.69
CA VAL A 95 -11.00 -3.55 -11.18
C VAL A 95 -11.85 -2.97 -12.32
N SER A 96 -13.14 -2.75 -12.06
CA SER A 96 -14.06 -2.12 -13.02
C SER A 96 -13.72 -0.65 -13.25
N ARG A 97 -14.18 -0.11 -14.39
CA ARG A 97 -13.97 1.31 -14.71
C ARG A 97 -14.57 2.25 -13.66
N MET A 98 -15.69 1.87 -13.06
CA MET A 98 -16.32 2.63 -11.99
C MET A 98 -15.43 2.73 -10.75
N THR A 99 -14.75 1.64 -10.37
CA THR A 99 -13.83 1.62 -9.24
C THR A 99 -12.65 2.57 -9.46
N VAL A 100 -12.05 2.57 -10.65
CA VAL A 100 -10.96 3.49 -11.00
C VAL A 100 -11.41 4.95 -10.94
N ASN A 101 -12.58 5.25 -11.51
CA ASN A 101 -13.15 6.60 -11.46
C ASN A 101 -13.39 7.08 -10.02
N ARG A 102 -13.88 6.19 -9.14
CA ARG A 102 -14.09 6.52 -7.72
C ARG A 102 -12.77 6.85 -7.02
N GLN A 103 -11.72 6.08 -7.27
CA GLN A 103 -10.40 6.34 -6.71
C GLN A 103 -9.84 7.68 -7.18
N LYS A 104 -9.94 7.98 -8.49
CA LYS A 104 -9.52 9.28 -9.04
C LYS A 104 -10.28 10.44 -8.41
N LYS A 105 -11.59 10.28 -8.20
CA LYS A 105 -12.39 11.30 -7.52
C LYS A 105 -11.92 11.54 -6.10
N ILE A 106 -11.70 10.48 -5.31
CA ILE A 106 -11.21 10.60 -3.93
C ILE A 106 -9.87 11.37 -3.90
N VAL A 107 -8.92 11.00 -4.76
CA VAL A 107 -7.61 11.68 -4.85
C VAL A 107 -7.78 13.15 -5.24
N SER A 108 -8.69 13.45 -6.16
CA SER A 108 -8.99 14.83 -6.57
C SER A 108 -9.59 15.65 -5.41
N ASP A 109 -10.60 15.09 -4.72
CA ASP A 109 -11.30 15.75 -3.61
C ASP A 109 -10.33 15.98 -2.43
N GLU A 110 -9.46 15.01 -2.12
CA GLU A 110 -8.41 15.14 -1.10
C GLU A 110 -7.37 16.20 -1.46
N HIS A 111 -6.97 16.26 -2.74
CA HIS A 111 -6.03 17.27 -3.21
C HIS A 111 -6.63 18.69 -3.13
N GLU A 112 -7.87 18.87 -3.55
CA GLU A 112 -8.60 20.14 -3.45
C GLU A 112 -8.65 20.63 -1.99
N GLN A 113 -9.07 19.76 -1.06
CA GLN A 113 -9.08 20.09 0.37
C GLN A 113 -7.69 20.43 0.92
N SER A 114 -6.65 19.72 0.47
CA SER A 114 -5.28 19.98 0.89
C SER A 114 -4.80 21.36 0.45
N VAL A 115 -5.06 21.73 -0.81
CA VAL A 115 -4.71 23.04 -1.38
C VAL A 115 -5.49 24.15 -0.67
N ASP A 116 -6.79 23.97 -0.45
CA ASP A 116 -7.62 24.94 0.25
C ASP A 116 -7.15 25.18 1.67
N ASN A 117 -6.86 24.11 2.42
CA ASN A 117 -6.32 24.20 3.77
C ASN A 117 -4.99 24.95 3.79
N TYR A 118 -4.09 24.66 2.84
CA TYR A 118 -2.81 25.36 2.71
C TYR A 118 -3.01 26.86 2.44
N CYS A 119 -3.91 27.22 1.52
CA CYS A 119 -4.24 28.62 1.22
C CYS A 119 -4.81 29.35 2.43
N LEU A 120 -5.76 28.74 3.14
CA LEU A 120 -6.40 29.32 4.34
C LEU A 120 -5.41 29.54 5.48
N GLN A 121 -4.52 28.58 5.75
CA GLN A 121 -3.48 28.73 6.77
C GLN A 121 -2.55 29.91 6.46
N ASN A 122 -2.15 30.07 5.20
CA ASN A 122 -1.25 31.15 4.78
C ASN A 122 -1.90 32.54 4.78
N ILE A 123 -3.21 32.63 4.52
CA ILE A 123 -3.96 33.89 4.63
C ILE A 123 -4.15 34.25 6.11
N THR A 124 -4.58 33.29 6.92
CA THR A 124 -4.83 33.49 8.36
C THR A 124 -3.53 33.87 9.09
N GLY A 125 -2.44 33.16 8.81
CA GLY A 125 -1.11 33.46 9.35
C GLY A 125 -0.61 34.86 8.96
N ARG A 126 -0.85 35.30 7.71
CA ARG A 126 -0.54 36.67 7.28
C ARG A 126 -1.38 37.72 8.01
N ASN A 127 -2.68 37.49 8.16
CA ASN A 127 -3.57 38.41 8.85
C ASN A 127 -3.21 38.57 10.33
N GLN A 128 -2.85 37.49 11.00
CA GLN A 128 -2.42 37.51 12.40
C GLN A 128 -1.08 38.24 12.60
N LYS A 129 -0.12 38.05 11.70
CA LYS A 129 1.13 38.83 11.68
C LYS A 129 0.84 40.33 11.47
N ASN A 130 -0.01 40.68 10.51
CA ASN A 130 -0.35 42.08 10.25
C ASN A 130 -1.08 42.76 11.43
N TRP A 131 -1.97 42.02 12.10
CA TRP A 131 -2.65 42.53 13.29
C TRP A 131 -1.69 42.78 14.47
N THR A 132 -0.76 41.85 14.70
CA THR A 132 0.27 42.00 15.76
C THR A 132 1.20 43.18 15.49
N TYR A 133 1.66 43.37 14.25
CA TYR A 133 2.44 44.55 13.86
C TYR A 133 1.69 45.86 14.12
N ARG A 134 0.42 45.97 13.71
CA ARG A 134 -0.41 47.17 13.93
C ARG A 134 -0.64 47.45 15.43
N LYS A 135 -0.79 46.42 16.25
CA LYS A 135 -0.98 46.57 17.71
C LYS A 135 0.30 47.07 18.38
N SER A 136 1.46 46.54 18.00
CA SER A 136 2.76 46.99 18.50
C SER A 136 3.05 48.45 18.12
N ALA A 137 2.83 48.84 16.85
CA ALA A 137 3.04 50.21 16.39
C ALA A 137 2.18 51.25 17.15
N LYS A 138 0.90 50.93 17.43
CA LYS A 138 0.00 51.82 18.20
C LYS A 138 0.39 51.99 19.66
N ASN A 139 1.07 51.00 20.24
CA ASN A 139 1.54 51.07 21.62
C ASN A 139 2.84 51.88 21.74
N GLN A 140 3.68 51.88 20.70
CA GLN A 140 4.91 52.67 20.67
C GLN A 140 4.63 54.18 20.59
N THR A 141 3.61 54.59 19.82
CA THR A 141 3.21 56.00 19.64
C THR A 141 2.44 56.61 20.82
N LYS A 142 2.24 55.88 21.92
CA LYS A 142 1.53 56.34 23.13
C LYS A 142 2.46 56.58 24.33
N ILE A 143 3.77 56.44 24.15
CA ILE A 143 4.78 56.51 25.22
C ILE A 143 5.59 57.84 25.17
N ASP A 144 5.28 58.74 24.24
CA ASP A 144 5.79 60.11 24.20
C ASP A 144 4.73 61.11 24.68
#